data_AF-A0A6G9N9J8-F1
#
_entry.id   AF-A0A6G9N9J8-F1
#
_cell.length_a   1.000
_cell.length_b   1.000
_cell.length_c   1.000
_cell.angle_alpha   90.00
_cell.angle_beta   90.00
_cell.angle_gamma   90.00
#
_symmetry.space_group_name_H-M   'P 1'
#
loop_
_entity.id
_entity.type
_entity.pdbx_description
1 polymer ?
#
loop_
_entity_poly.entity_id
_entity_poly.type
_entity_poly.pdbx_seq_one_letter_code
_entity_poly.pdbx_strand_id
1 'polypeptide(L)'
;MPLPSSTSDFAFDPKWLVIGFALGALAMVLAFDLKIGAAVASAFALIGLFYLWVRLRFAPPPGEPASERDAMIQRFDRLREQRRLAAERESDSAAQPGPRAGE
;
A
#
# COMPACT_ATOMS: atom_id res chain seq x y z
N MET A 1 -20.51 -2.26 -20.33
CA MET A 1 -20.25 -0.84 -19.99
C MET A 1 -19.04 -0.80 -19.06
N PRO A 2 -17.96 -0.05 -19.36
CA PRO A 2 -16.90 0.17 -18.41
C PRO A 2 -17.46 0.96 -17.21
N LEU A 3 -17.20 0.48 -16.00
CA LEU A 3 -17.57 1.19 -14.77
C LEU A 3 -16.78 2.49 -14.69
N PRO A 4 -17.39 3.59 -14.24
CA PRO A 4 -16.67 4.83 -14.03
C PRO A 4 -15.53 4.57 -13.04
N SER A 5 -14.29 4.78 -13.48
CA SER A 5 -13.17 4.93 -12.58
C SER A 5 -13.46 6.17 -11.75
N SER A 6 -13.76 5.99 -10.46
CA SER A 6 -13.84 7.07 -9.49
C SER A 6 -12.46 7.74 -9.40
N THR A 7 -12.21 8.67 -10.33
CA THR A 7 -11.14 9.65 -10.31
C THR A 7 -11.55 10.74 -9.33
N SER A 8 -11.60 10.38 -8.08
CA SER A 8 -11.65 11.26 -6.92
C SER A 8 -11.46 10.33 -5.75
N ASP A 9 -10.30 10.37 -5.12
CA ASP A 9 -10.16 10.14 -3.70
C ASP A 9 -8.68 10.29 -3.41
N PHE A 10 -8.29 11.51 -3.03
CA PHE A 10 -7.20 11.67 -2.09
C PHE A 10 -7.66 10.92 -0.84
N ALA A 11 -7.45 9.59 -0.82
CA ALA A 11 -8.05 8.70 0.16
C ALA A 11 -7.62 9.22 1.53
N PHE A 12 -8.59 9.77 2.27
CA PHE A 12 -8.36 10.31 3.59
C PHE A 12 -8.04 9.13 4.49
N ASP A 13 -6.76 8.76 4.53
CA ASP A 13 -6.30 7.68 5.37
C ASP A 13 -6.32 8.20 6.81
N PRO A 14 -7.16 7.63 7.71
CA PRO A 14 -7.34 8.12 9.06
C PRO A 14 -6.02 8.20 9.85
N LYS A 15 -4.97 7.47 9.43
CA LYS A 15 -3.63 7.61 10.02
C LYS A 15 -3.09 9.04 9.95
N TRP A 16 -3.40 9.79 8.89
CA TRP A 16 -2.92 11.16 8.72
C TRP A 16 -3.61 12.13 9.67
N LEU A 17 -4.90 11.92 9.96
CA LEU A 17 -5.60 12.68 11.00
C LEU A 17 -4.97 12.43 12.37
N VAL A 18 -4.67 11.17 12.69
CA VAL A 18 -4.05 10.81 13.98
C VAL A 18 -2.66 11.44 14.11
N ILE A 19 -1.84 11.38 13.05
CA ILE A 19 -0.51 12.00 13.03
C ILE A 19 -0.63 13.52 13.19
N GLY A 20 -1.52 14.17 12.43
CA GLY A 20 -1.74 15.62 12.51
C GLY A 20 -2.21 16.06 13.91
N PHE A 21 -3.14 15.32 14.50
CA PHE A 21 -3.62 15.57 15.86
C PHE A 21 -2.48 15.43 16.89
N ALA A 22 -1.67 14.38 16.80
CA ALA A 22 -0.54 14.17 17.70
C ALA A 22 0.50 15.31 17.59
N LEU A 23 0.77 15.79 16.37
CA LEU A 23 1.67 16.93 16.15
C LEU A 23 1.09 18.22 16.72
N GLY A 24 -0.20 18.48 16.54
CA GLY A 24 -0.88 19.64 17.13
C GLY A 24 -0.85 19.62 18.66
N ALA A 25 -1.14 18.47 19.26
CA ALA A 25 -1.04 18.27 20.70
C ALA A 25 0.40 18.49 21.22
N LEU A 26 1.40 17.96 20.51
CA LEU A 26 2.81 18.17 20.85
C LEU A 26 3.19 19.65 20.81
N ALA A 27 2.80 20.37 19.76
CA ALA A 27 3.05 21.81 19.64
C ALA A 27 2.39 22.61 20.78
N MET A 28 1.16 22.24 21.16
CA MET A 28 0.44 22.87 22.25
C MET A 28 1.11 22.64 23.61
N VAL A 29 1.60 21.42 23.88
CA VAL A 29 2.35 21.12 25.10
C VAL A 29 3.67 21.89 25.13
N LEU A 30 4.38 21.97 24.00
CA LEU A 30 5.65 22.70 23.89
C LEU A 30 5.46 24.20 24.11
N ALA A 31 4.32 24.75 23.68
CA ALA A 31 3.96 26.15 23.91
C ALA A 31 3.57 26.43 25.38
N PHE A 32 3.02 25.45 26.10
CA PHE A 32 2.63 25.59 27.50
C PHE A 32 3.82 25.48 28.46
N ASP A 33 4.64 24.43 28.31
CA ASP A 33 5.82 24.21 29.12
C ASP A 33 6.92 23.57 28.27
N LEU A 34 8.02 24.29 28.11
CA LEU A 34 9.13 23.87 27.27
C LEU A 34 9.82 22.60 27.79
N LYS A 35 9.89 22.41 29.12
CA LYS A 35 10.54 21.25 29.75
C LYS A 35 9.68 20.00 29.54
N ILE A 36 8.37 20.11 29.76
CA ILE A 36 7.44 19.01 29.53
C ILE A 36 7.38 18.68 28.03
N GLY A 37 7.25 19.69 27.16
CA GLY A 37 7.21 19.49 25.72
C GLY A 37 8.49 18.86 25.18
N ALA A 38 9.67 19.28 25.66
CA ALA A 38 10.95 18.67 25.27
C ALA A 38 11.06 17.21 25.74
N ALA A 39 10.57 16.88 26.95
CA ALA A 39 10.53 15.51 27.44
C ALA A 39 9.61 14.61 26.59
N VAL A 40 8.43 15.11 26.23
CA VAL A 40 7.49 14.37 25.36
C VAL A 40 8.09 14.22 23.95
N ALA A 41 8.65 15.29 23.38
CA ALA A 41 9.27 15.26 22.05
C ALA A 41 10.44 14.26 21.98
N SER A 42 11.29 14.23 23.00
CA SER A 42 12.41 13.28 23.08
C SER A 42 11.93 11.84 23.22
N ALA A 43 10.85 11.57 23.96
CA ALA A 43 10.23 10.26 24.00
C ALA A 43 9.71 9.82 22.62
N PHE A 44 8.99 10.70 21.90
CA PHE A 44 8.55 10.43 20.52
C PHE A 44 9.74 10.19 19.57
N ALA A 45 10.82 10.95 19.71
CA ALA A 45 12.03 10.77 18.92
C ALA A 45 12.66 9.39 19.15
N LEU A 46 12.76 8.94 20.41
CA LEU A 46 13.28 7.61 20.76
C LEU A 46 12.40 6.49 20.19
N ILE A 47 11.08 6.61 20.31
CA ILE A 47 10.14 5.64 19.73
C ILE A 47 10.27 5.60 18.20
N GLY A 48 10.35 6.76 17.56
CA GLY A 48 10.54 6.87 16.11
C GLY A 48 11.87 6.26 15.65
N LEU A 49 12.95 6.52 16.39
CA LEU A 49 14.27 5.94 16.12
C LEU A 49 14.28 4.43 16.31
N PHE A 50 13.66 3.92 17.38
CA PHE A 50 13.51 2.49 17.61
C PHE A 50 12.69 1.83 16.50
N TYR A 51 11.56 2.43 16.12
CA TYR A 51 10.74 1.97 15.00
C TYR A 51 11.53 1.93 13.69
N LEU A 52 12.28 2.98 13.39
CA LEU A 52 13.13 3.03 12.21
C LEU A 52 14.21 1.95 12.25
N TRP A 53 14.86 1.77 13.40
CA TRP A 53 15.85 0.72 13.61
C TRP A 53 15.26 -0.66 13.35
N VAL A 54 14.09 -0.98 13.93
CA VAL A 54 13.37 -2.23 13.67
C VAL A 54 13.09 -2.37 12.17
N ARG A 55 12.58 -1.33 11.53
CA ARG A 55 12.21 -1.37 10.11
C ARG A 55 13.42 -1.59 9.20
N LEU A 56 14.57 -1.02 9.52
CA LEU A 56 15.82 -1.25 8.79
C LEU A 56 16.41 -2.63 9.10
N ARG A 57 16.33 -3.05 10.37
CA ARG A 57 16.93 -4.31 10.85
C ARG A 57 16.19 -5.54 10.33
N PHE A 58 14.88 -5.43 10.15
CA PHE A 58 13.98 -6.48 9.69
C PHE A 58 13.34 -6.14 8.34
N ALA A 59 13.97 -5.27 7.55
CA ALA A 59 13.52 -5.00 6.19
C ALA A 59 13.54 -6.31 5.38
N PRO A 60 12.44 -6.65 4.69
CA PRO A 60 12.43 -7.83 3.84
C PRO A 60 13.45 -7.68 2.71
N PRO A 61 14.07 -8.77 2.26
CA PRO A 61 14.97 -8.74 1.13
C PRO A 61 14.27 -8.20 -0.13
N PRO A 62 15.00 -7.51 -1.03
CA PRO A 62 14.44 -6.98 -2.25
C PRO A 62 13.81 -8.11 -3.08
N GLY A 63 12.50 -8.01 -3.32
CA GLY A 63 11.70 -9.00 -4.02
C GLY A 63 10.66 -9.73 -3.16
N GLU A 64 10.75 -9.63 -1.82
CA GLU A 64 9.73 -10.16 -0.91
C GLU A 64 8.71 -9.08 -0.48
N PRO A 65 7.42 -9.46 -0.34
CA PRO A 65 6.39 -8.54 0.12
C PRO A 65 6.68 -8.06 1.55
N ALA A 66 6.50 -6.76 1.78
CA ALA A 66 6.81 -6.13 3.07
C ALA A 66 5.90 -6.55 4.23
N SER A 67 4.79 -7.22 3.92
CA SER A 67 3.80 -7.72 4.86
C SER A 67 3.06 -8.91 4.26
N GLU A 68 2.50 -9.79 5.10
CA GLU A 68 1.55 -10.82 4.65
C GLU A 68 0.36 -10.23 3.87
N ARG A 69 -0.09 -9.03 4.25
CA ARG A 69 -1.15 -8.33 3.52
C ARG A 69 -0.70 -8.00 2.09
N ASP A 70 0.52 -7.48 1.93
CA ASP A 70 1.09 -7.18 0.62
C ASP A 70 1.31 -8.46 -0.19
N ALA A 71 1.70 -9.56 0.46
CA ALA A 71 1.84 -10.87 -0.17
C ALA A 71 0.49 -11.36 -0.73
N MET A 72 -0.58 -11.18 0.05
CA MET A 72 -1.93 -11.56 -0.36
C MET A 72 -2.42 -10.69 -1.52
N ILE A 73 -2.23 -9.36 -1.46
CA ILE A 73 -2.60 -8.44 -2.54
C ILE A 73 -1.85 -8.79 -3.83
N GLN A 74 -0.53 -8.98 -3.77
CA GLN A 74 0.27 -9.39 -4.94
C GLN A 74 -0.19 -10.73 -5.53
N ARG A 75 -0.61 -11.70 -4.70
CA ARG A 75 -1.19 -12.96 -5.19
C ARG A 75 -2.51 -12.72 -5.92
N PHE A 76 -3.39 -11.89 -5.38
CA PHE A 76 -4.67 -11.56 -6.02
C PHE A 76 -4.48 -10.83 -7.35
N ASP A 77 -3.51 -9.92 -7.43
CA ASP A 77 -3.19 -9.20 -8.67
C ASP A 77 -2.63 -10.14 -9.74
N ARG A 78 -1.72 -11.06 -9.36
CA ARG A 78 -1.24 -12.11 -10.27
C ARG A 78 -2.36 -13.01 -10.77
N LEU A 79 -3.28 -13.43 -9.90
CA LEU A 79 -4.45 -14.24 -10.27
C LEU A 79 -5.38 -13.50 -11.24
N ARG A 80 -5.59 -12.20 -11.03
CA ARG A 80 -6.38 -11.37 -11.94
C ARG A 80 -5.74 -11.27 -13.32
N GLU A 81 -4.43 -11.01 -13.38
CA GLU A 81 -3.72 -10.90 -14.65
C GLU A 81 -3.67 -12.24 -15.40
N GLN A 82 -3.46 -13.36 -14.69
CA GLN A 82 -3.53 -14.69 -15.30
C GLN A 82 -4.91 -14.99 -15.91
N ARG A 83 -6.00 -14.63 -15.22
CA ARG A 83 -7.36 -14.80 -15.76
C ARG A 83 -7.58 -13.92 -16.98
N ARG A 84 -7.06 -12.70 -16.99
CA ARG A 84 -7.14 -11.80 -18.14
C ARG A 84 -6.40 -12.37 -19.35
N LEU A 85 -5.14 -12.81 -19.16
CA LEU A 85 -4.35 -13.44 -20.22
C LEU A 85 -4.98 -14.75 -20.72
N ALA A 86 -5.61 -15.53 -19.85
CA ALA A 86 -6.34 -16.74 -20.25
C ALA A 86 -7.56 -16.39 -21.11
N ALA A 87 -8.32 -15.36 -20.74
CA ALA A 87 -9.46 -14.89 -21.52
C ALA A 87 -9.03 -14.35 -22.90
N GLU A 88 -7.92 -13.62 -22.98
CA GLU A 88 -7.35 -13.12 -24.25
C GLU A 88 -6.94 -14.29 -25.18
N ARG A 89 -6.31 -15.35 -24.63
CA ARG A 89 -5.95 -16.55 -25.40
C ARG A 89 -7.15 -17.37 -25.87
N GLU A 90 -8.21 -17.43 -25.08
CA GLU A 90 -9.46 -18.11 -25.45
C GLU A 90 -10.17 -17.34 -26.56
N SER A 91 -10.18 -16.00 -26.52
CA SER A 91 -10.68 -15.18 -27.63
C SER A 91 -9.85 -15.31 -28.91
N ASP A 92 -8.52 -15.39 -28.82
CA ASP A 92 -7.65 -15.59 -29.99
C ASP A 92 -7.81 -16.99 -30.58
N SER A 93 -7.98 -18.02 -29.74
CA SER A 93 -8.21 -19.40 -30.19
C SER A 93 -9.60 -19.59 -30.80
N ALA A 94 -10.62 -18.88 -30.30
CA ALA A 94 -11.98 -18.90 -30.87
C ALA A 94 -12.09 -18.09 -32.18
N ALA A 95 -11.16 -17.17 -32.45
CA ALA A 95 -11.12 -16.36 -33.66
C ALA A 95 -10.36 -17.01 -34.83
N GLN A 96 -9.71 -18.17 -34.63
CA GLN A 96 -9.01 -18.88 -35.69
C GLN A 96 -9.98 -19.78 -36.48
N PRO A 97 -10.36 -19.44 -37.74
CA PRO A 97 -11.18 -20.31 -38.55
C PRO A 97 -10.33 -21.53 -38.90
N GLY A 98 -10.81 -22.73 -38.53
CA GLY A 98 -10.10 -23.97 -38.84
C GLY A 98 -9.75 -24.06 -40.33
N PRO A 99 -8.57 -24.59 -40.69
CA PRO A 99 -8.19 -24.74 -42.08
C PRO A 99 -9.24 -25.64 -42.74
N ARG A 100 -9.93 -25.12 -43.75
CA ARG A 100 -10.77 -25.93 -44.63
C ARG A 100 -9.86 -26.97 -45.31
N ALA A 101 -9.78 -28.15 -44.71
CA ALA A 101 -9.38 -29.37 -45.38
C ALA A 101 -10.39 -29.60 -46.51
N GLY A 102 -9.85 -29.86 -47.69
CA GLY A 102 -10.54 -29.73 -48.97
C GLY A 102 -11.68 -30.71 -49.19
N GLU A 103 -12.49 -30.35 -50.19
CA GLU A 103 -13.09 -31.21 -51.20
C GLU A 103 -13.56 -30.32 -52.36
#